data_AF-A0A1F9IAX6-F1
#
_entry.id   AF-A0A1F9IAX6-F1
#
_cell.length_a   1.000
_cell.length_b   1.000
_cell.length_c   1.000
_cell.angle_alpha   90.00
_cell.angle_beta   90.00
_cell.angle_gamma   90.00
#
_symmetry.space_group_name_H-M   'P 1'
#
loop_
_entity.id
_entity.type
_entity.pdbx_description
1 polymer ?
#
loop_
_entity_poly.entity_id
_entity_poly.type
_entity_poly.pdbx_seq_one_letter_code
_entity_poly.pdbx_strand_id
1 'polypeptide(L)'
;MDRAQEIAHLREIAVEILPIRDETPVPLDEGLLPLIKEICEEKGIAYEVMPSGAGHDAMQMAKITRAGMIFVPSKRGISHNPMEWTDPEDICLGAQILLETIVRVANEKT
;
A
#
# COMPACT_ATOMS: atom_id res chain seq x y z
N MET A 1 -16.65 -19.54 8.14
CA MET A 1 -16.08 -20.90 7.97
C MET A 1 -17.18 -21.95 7.93
N ASP A 2 -18.25 -21.73 8.69
CA ASP A 2 -19.41 -22.62 8.83
C ASP A 2 -20.03 -23.05 7.49
N ARG A 3 -20.14 -22.14 6.51
CA ARG A 3 -20.78 -22.47 5.23
C ARG A 3 -20.01 -23.51 4.40
N ALA A 4 -18.68 -23.49 4.42
CA ALA A 4 -17.88 -24.47 3.69
C ALA A 4 -18.01 -25.88 4.30
N GLN A 5 -18.05 -25.96 5.64
CA GLN A 5 -18.30 -27.20 6.37
C GLN A 5 -19.74 -27.72 6.15
N GLU A 6 -20.73 -26.82 6.15
CA GLU A 6 -22.13 -27.15 5.84
C GLU A 6 -22.27 -27.74 4.43
N ILE A 7 -21.64 -27.12 3.42
CA ILE A 7 -21.66 -27.63 2.03
C ILE A 7 -20.95 -28.99 1.94
N ALA A 8 -19.83 -29.16 2.63
CA ALA A 8 -19.09 -30.42 2.66
C ALA A 8 -19.94 -31.55 3.26
N HIS A 9 -20.64 -31.25 4.36
CA HIS A 9 -21.58 -32.18 4.99
C HIS A 9 -22.73 -32.57 4.05
N LEU A 10 -23.39 -31.58 3.41
CA LEU A 10 -24.47 -31.83 2.45
C LEU A 10 -24.04 -32.65 1.22
N ARG A 11 -22.75 -32.60 0.87
CA ARG A 11 -22.18 -33.31 -0.28
C ARG A 11 -21.44 -34.60 0.11
N GLU A 12 -21.45 -34.96 1.38
CA GLU A 12 -20.75 -36.13 1.92
C GLU A 12 -19.24 -36.17 1.57
N ILE A 13 -18.60 -35.00 1.56
CA ILE A 13 -17.16 -34.86 1.32
C ILE A 13 -16.43 -34.33 2.56
N ALA A 14 -15.15 -34.68 2.71
CA ALA A 14 -14.30 -34.12 3.76
C ALA A 14 -13.77 -32.74 3.35
N VAL A 15 -13.64 -31.83 4.31
CA VAL A 15 -13.01 -30.52 4.14
C VAL A 15 -12.10 -30.22 5.33
N GLU A 16 -10.91 -29.71 5.03
CA GLU A 16 -9.97 -29.18 6.02
C GLU A 16 -9.71 -27.71 5.69
N ILE A 17 -9.81 -26.83 6.70
CA ILE A 17 -9.60 -25.39 6.54
C ILE A 17 -8.41 -25.01 7.42
N LEU A 18 -7.33 -24.57 6.77
CA LEU A 18 -6.10 -24.13 7.43
C LEU A 18 -5.89 -22.64 7.13
N PRO A 19 -5.87 -21.75 8.14
CA PRO A 19 -5.49 -20.36 7.91
C PRO A 19 -3.99 -20.29 7.57
N ILE A 20 -3.66 -19.90 6.35
CA ILE A 20 -2.27 -19.79 5.86
C ILE A 20 -1.69 -18.39 6.15
N ARG A 21 -2.54 -17.36 6.16
CA ARG A 21 -2.14 -15.98 6.38
C ARG A 21 -3.25 -15.23 7.11
N ASP A 22 -2.87 -14.55 8.18
CA ASP A 22 -3.71 -13.62 8.94
C ASP A 22 -2.82 -12.44 9.32
N GLU A 23 -3.15 -11.25 8.79
CA GLU A 23 -2.32 -10.05 8.95
C GLU A 23 -3.15 -8.91 9.52
N THR A 24 -2.67 -8.37 10.64
CA THR A 24 -3.24 -7.16 11.23
C THR A 24 -2.80 -5.92 10.45
N PRO A 25 -3.69 -4.94 10.21
CA PRO A 25 -3.30 -3.65 9.66
C PRO A 25 -2.17 -3.00 10.47
N VAL A 26 -1.27 -2.31 9.78
CA VAL A 26 -0.10 -1.67 10.40
C VAL A 26 -0.05 -0.19 10.03
N PRO A 27 0.07 0.72 11.02
CA PRO A 27 0.34 2.12 10.72
C PRO A 27 1.75 2.27 10.14
N LEU A 28 1.89 3.19 9.18
CA LEU A 28 3.20 3.60 8.66
C LEU A 28 3.81 4.72 9.52
N ASP A 29 5.06 5.08 9.24
CA ASP A 29 5.84 6.03 10.04
C ASP A 29 5.15 7.40 10.14
N GLU A 30 5.00 7.91 11.37
CA GLU A 30 4.34 9.19 11.65
C GLU A 30 5.15 10.41 11.18
N GLY A 31 6.45 10.25 10.90
CA GLY A 31 7.31 11.32 10.37
C GLY A 31 7.35 11.38 8.84
N LEU A 32 7.29 10.22 8.16
CA LEU A 32 7.36 10.16 6.70
C LEU A 32 6.10 10.71 6.03
N LEU A 33 4.91 10.48 6.58
CA LEU A 33 3.67 11.00 5.98
C LEU A 33 3.64 12.55 5.95
N PRO A 34 3.91 13.27 7.06
CA PRO A 34 4.03 14.73 7.03
C PRO A 34 5.09 15.24 6.03
N LEU A 35 6.24 14.58 5.95
CA LEU A 35 7.30 14.95 5.02
C LEU A 35 6.86 14.86 3.55
N ILE A 36 6.17 13.77 3.18
CA ILE A 36 5.62 13.59 1.84
C ILE A 36 4.56 14.66 1.54
N LYS A 37 3.69 14.98 2.52
CA LYS A 37 2.67 16.04 2.37
C LYS A 37 3.32 17.41 2.11
N GLU A 38 4.35 17.75 2.87
CA GLU A 38 5.09 19.00 2.71
C GLU A 38 5.67 19.12 1.29
N ILE A 39 6.29 18.05 0.77
CA ILE A 39 6.81 18.01 -0.60
C ILE A 39 5.69 18.27 -1.63
N CYS A 40 4.51 17.67 -1.45
CA CYS A 40 3.37 17.90 -2.32
C CYS A 40 2.88 19.36 -2.24
N GLU A 41 2.79 19.93 -1.04
CA GLU A 41 2.34 21.31 -0.81
C GLU A 41 3.28 22.34 -1.42
N GLU A 42 4.60 22.18 -1.24
CA GLU A 42 5.62 23.05 -1.83
C GLU A 42 5.57 23.07 -3.36
N LYS A 43 5.21 21.95 -3.98
CA LYS A 43 5.09 21.80 -5.43
C LYS A 43 3.70 22.12 -5.98
N GLY A 44 2.73 22.41 -5.12
CA GLY A 44 1.34 22.62 -5.52
C GLY A 44 0.67 21.38 -6.11
N ILE A 45 1.08 20.19 -5.67
CA ILE A 45 0.53 18.90 -6.11
C ILE A 45 -0.68 18.55 -5.24
N ALA A 46 -1.83 18.31 -5.87
CA ALA A 46 -3.00 17.81 -5.17
C ALA A 46 -2.77 16.38 -4.67
N TYR A 47 -3.17 16.09 -3.43
CA TYR A 47 -3.00 14.77 -2.81
C TYR A 47 -4.18 14.43 -1.90
N GLU A 48 -4.29 13.15 -1.56
CA GLU A 48 -5.19 12.63 -0.54
C GLU A 48 -4.42 11.69 0.39
N VAL A 49 -4.79 11.67 1.67
CA VAL A 49 -4.25 10.70 2.64
C VAL A 49 -5.24 9.56 2.75
N MET A 50 -4.77 8.34 2.48
CA MET A 50 -5.64 7.16 2.47
C MET A 50 -4.92 5.90 2.99
N PRO A 51 -5.66 4.92 3.55
CA PRO A 51 -5.11 3.59 3.81
C PRO A 51 -4.91 2.82 2.50
N SER A 52 -3.96 1.87 2.48
CA SER A 52 -3.89 0.89 1.40
C SER A 52 -4.87 -0.26 1.64
N GLY A 53 -5.69 -0.58 0.65
CA GLY A 53 -6.54 -1.78 0.65
C GLY A 53 -5.78 -3.06 0.26
N ALA A 54 -4.57 -2.93 -0.30
CA ALA A 54 -3.73 -4.04 -0.72
C ALA A 54 -2.55 -4.25 0.24
N GLY A 55 -2.09 -5.49 0.35
CA GLY A 55 -0.88 -5.83 1.07
C GLY A 55 0.38 -5.41 0.31
N HIS A 56 1.31 -4.75 0.98
CA HIS A 56 2.61 -4.36 0.43
C HIS A 56 3.75 -4.74 1.36
N ASP A 57 4.95 -4.92 0.84
CA ASP A 57 6.15 -5.19 1.64
C ASP A 57 6.40 -4.11 2.70
N ALA A 58 6.00 -2.86 2.43
CA ALA A 58 6.01 -1.76 3.38
C ALA A 58 5.34 -2.11 4.72
N MET A 59 4.30 -2.96 4.71
CA MET A 59 3.64 -3.44 5.94
C MET A 59 4.56 -4.29 6.81
N GLN A 60 5.42 -5.10 6.18
CA GLN A 60 6.40 -5.91 6.91
C GLN A 60 7.60 -5.04 7.32
N MET A 61 8.02 -4.11 6.46
CA MET A 61 9.11 -3.18 6.75
C MET A 61 8.78 -2.26 7.93
N ALA A 62 7.53 -1.81 8.07
CA ALA A 62 7.06 -0.99 9.19
C ALA A 62 7.28 -1.64 10.58
N LYS A 63 7.46 -2.96 10.64
CA LYS A 63 7.73 -3.68 11.90
C LYS A 63 9.18 -3.57 12.36
N ILE A 64 10.10 -3.19 11.46
CA ILE A 64 11.55 -3.22 11.72
C ILE A 64 12.26 -1.89 11.41
N THR A 65 11.61 -0.98 10.69
CA THR A 65 12.16 0.34 10.35
C THR A 65 11.04 1.32 9.99
N ARG A 66 11.40 2.60 9.81
CA ARG A 66 10.50 3.63 9.26
C ARG A 66 10.11 3.22 7.83
N ALA A 67 8.81 3.18 7.57
CA ALA A 67 8.26 2.87 6.25
C ALA A 67 7.16 3.88 5.89
N GLY A 68 7.12 4.28 4.63
CA GLY A 68 6.14 5.20 4.06
C GLY A 68 5.79 4.76 2.64
N MET A 69 4.64 5.20 2.13
CA MET A 69 4.16 4.85 0.80
C MET A 69 3.66 6.09 0.07
N ILE A 70 3.89 6.14 -1.25
CA ILE A 70 3.37 7.15 -2.17
C ILE A 70 2.57 6.40 -3.23
N PHE A 71 1.31 6.79 -3.41
CA PHE A 71 0.44 6.23 -4.45
C PHE A 71 0.26 7.21 -5.60
N VAL A 72 0.14 6.64 -6.79
CA VAL A 72 -0.24 7.32 -8.03
C VAL A 72 -1.50 6.64 -8.57
N PRO A 73 -2.38 7.37 -9.26
CA PRO A 73 -3.65 6.81 -9.70
C PRO A 73 -3.47 5.71 -10.75
N SER A 74 -4.24 4.64 -10.64
CA SER A 74 -4.42 3.66 -11.72
C SER A 74 -5.76 3.91 -12.41
N LYS A 75 -5.76 3.91 -13.75
CA LYS A 75 -6.94 4.20 -14.57
C LYS A 75 -8.07 3.24 -14.23
N ARG A 76 -9.21 3.81 -13.80
CA ARG A 76 -10.41 3.08 -13.35
C ARG A 76 -10.16 2.14 -12.16
N GLY A 77 -9.06 2.29 -11.42
CA GLY A 77 -8.70 1.43 -10.30
C GLY A 77 -8.45 -0.03 -10.69
N ILE A 78 -8.10 -0.30 -11.95
CA ILE A 78 -7.81 -1.65 -12.43
C ILE A 78 -6.40 -2.03 -11.99
N SER A 79 -6.25 -3.21 -11.38
CA SER A 79 -4.96 -3.82 -11.07
C SER A 79 -5.00 -5.36 -11.24
N HIS A 80 -3.84 -6.03 -11.24
CA HIS A 80 -3.71 -7.48 -11.49
C HIS A 80 -4.37 -7.92 -12.81
N ASN A 81 -4.32 -7.05 -13.80
CA ASN A 81 -4.98 -7.22 -15.08
C ASN A 81 -4.10 -6.62 -16.19
N PRO A 82 -4.02 -7.24 -17.38
CA PRO A 82 -3.28 -6.66 -18.51
C PRO A 82 -3.71 -5.24 -18.93
N MET A 83 -4.90 -4.81 -18.54
CA MET A 83 -5.42 -3.45 -18.77
C MET A 83 -5.05 -2.47 -17.65
N GLU A 84 -4.29 -2.89 -16.64
CA GLU A 84 -3.72 -2.01 -15.62
C GLU A 84 -2.87 -0.92 -16.30
N TRP A 85 -3.14 0.34 -15.94
CA TRP A 85 -2.53 1.49 -16.58
C TRP A 85 -2.46 2.67 -15.62
N THR A 86 -1.32 3.34 -15.59
CA THR A 86 -1.11 4.65 -14.94
C THR A 86 -0.51 5.56 -16.00
N ASP A 87 -1.00 6.80 -16.07
CA ASP A 87 -0.51 7.74 -17.07
C ASP A 87 0.97 8.10 -16.79
N PRO A 88 1.84 8.19 -17.82
CA PRO A 88 3.26 8.44 -17.62
C PRO A 88 3.57 9.68 -16.78
N GLU A 89 2.74 10.71 -16.87
CA GLU A 89 2.84 11.94 -16.09
C GLU A 89 2.68 11.66 -14.58
N ASP A 90 1.72 10.82 -14.20
CA ASP A 90 1.50 10.42 -12.81
C ASP A 90 2.66 9.55 -12.30
N ILE A 91 3.19 8.64 -13.13
CA ILE A 91 4.38 7.85 -12.80
C ILE A 91 5.57 8.77 -12.54
N CYS A 92 5.81 9.73 -13.42
CA CYS A 92 6.89 10.70 -13.27
C CYS A 92 6.73 11.53 -11.99
N LEU A 93 5.50 11.97 -11.71
CA LEU A 93 5.18 12.74 -10.51
C LEU A 93 5.46 11.94 -9.24
N GLY A 94 4.98 10.70 -9.16
CA GLY A 94 5.25 9.81 -8.03
C GLY A 94 6.74 9.54 -7.82
N ALA A 95 7.49 9.33 -8.91
CA ALA A 95 8.93 9.14 -8.86
C ALA A 95 9.68 10.39 -8.37
N GLN A 96 9.23 11.59 -8.76
CA GLN A 96 9.81 12.86 -8.29
C GLN A 96 9.57 13.06 -6.79
N ILE A 97 8.36 12.80 -6.30
CA ILE A 97 8.04 12.90 -4.87
C ILE A 97 8.88 11.88 -4.09
N LEU A 98 9.00 10.64 -4.58
CA LEU A 98 9.81 9.60 -3.97
C LEU A 98 11.29 10.01 -3.87
N LEU A 99 11.87 10.51 -4.96
CA LEU A 99 13.25 10.99 -4.98
C LEU A 99 13.48 12.07 -3.93
N GLU A 100 12.61 13.07 -3.88
CA GLU A 100 12.75 14.18 -2.94
C GLU A 100 12.59 13.73 -1.49
N THR A 101 11.64 12.82 -1.23
CA THR A 101 11.45 12.20 0.09
C THR A 101 12.74 11.50 0.54
N ILE A 102 13.33 10.67 -0.34
CA ILE A 102 14.58 9.96 -0.03
C ILE A 102 15.72 10.94 0.24
N VAL A 103 15.86 12.00 -0.56
CA VAL A 103 16.90 13.02 -0.35
C VAL A 103 16.72 13.73 0.97
N ARG A 104 15.50 14.12 1.35
CA ARG A 104 15.24 14.77 2.66
C ARG A 104 15.58 13.82 3.81
N VAL A 105 15.07 12.58 3.77
CA VAL A 105 15.34 11.56 4.80
C VAL A 105 16.84 11.27 4.93
N ALA A 106 17.57 11.16 3.81
CA ALA A 106 19.01 10.90 3.83
C ALA A 106 19.83 12.05 4.43
N ASN A 107 19.30 13.26 4.45
CA ASN A 107 19.94 14.45 5.02
C ASN A 107 19.41 14.83 6.41
N GLU A 108 18.45 14.07 6.96
CA GLU A 108 18.02 14.24 8.34
C GLU A 108 19.21 14.01 9.28
N LYS A 109 19.46 14.96 10.20
CA LYS A 109 20.49 14.77 11.23
C LYS A 109 20.01 13.71 12.20
N THR A 110 20.77 12.62 12.29
CA THR A 110 20.54 11.52 13.24
C THR A 110 20.84 11.93 14.67
#